data_AF-A0A2M8PP39-F1
#
_entry.id   AF-A0A2M8PP39-F1
#
_cell.length_a   1.000
_cell.length_b   1.000
_cell.length_c   1.000
_cell.angle_alpha   90.00
_cell.angle_beta   90.00
_cell.angle_gamma   90.00
#
_symmetry.space_group_name_H-M   'P 1'
#
loop_
_entity.id
_entity.type
_entity.pdbx_description
1 polymer ?
#
loop_
_entity_poly.entity_id
_entity_poly.type
_entity_poly.pdbx_seq_one_letter_code
_entity_poly.pdbx_strand_id
1 'polypeptide(L)'
;YVHSIFDELGFDAITLNPYLGYTALLPFLERKEKGCIILCRTSNVGADEFQNLIVEDRPLWQYVAERVSKHWNQYHNCMLVVGATQPSVLKQVRHIVGDMPILVPGIGAQGGDLAAVLLNGLDSQKRGIIINASRSIIFSENPAHQAQVLQQQINAYR
;
A
#
# COMPACT_ATOMS: atom_id res chain seq x y z
N TYR A 1 0.66 11.95 18.31
CA TYR A 1 1.10 11.42 17.00
C TYR A 1 0.83 12.37 15.86
N VAL A 2 -0.42 12.76 15.57
CA VAL A 2 -0.77 13.65 14.43
C VAL A 2 0.11 14.91 14.37
N HIS A 3 0.13 15.72 15.44
CA HIS A 3 0.93 16.95 15.49
C HIS A 3 2.42 16.70 15.23
N SER A 4 3.02 15.74 15.94
CA SER A 4 4.44 15.46 15.79
C SER A 4 4.80 14.99 14.37
N ILE A 5 3.97 14.14 13.75
CA ILE A 5 4.28 13.57 12.43
C ILE A 5 4.08 14.60 11.31
N PHE A 6 3.00 15.38 11.36
CA PHE A 6 2.65 16.28 10.25
C PHE A 6 3.12 17.71 10.44
N ASP A 7 3.16 18.22 11.68
CA ASP A 7 3.44 19.64 11.97
C ASP A 7 4.90 19.85 12.39
N GLU A 8 5.43 19.00 13.28
CA GLU A 8 6.82 19.12 13.73
C GLU A 8 7.81 18.50 12.73
N LEU A 9 7.57 17.24 12.31
CA LEU A 9 8.45 16.53 11.39
C LEU A 9 8.16 16.85 9.92
N GLY A 10 6.99 17.42 9.63
CA GLY A 10 6.63 17.87 8.29
C GLY A 10 6.38 16.75 7.28
N PHE A 11 6.10 15.51 7.71
CA PHE A 11 5.81 14.42 6.76
C PHE A 11 4.53 14.66 5.97
N ASP A 12 4.50 14.12 4.74
CA ASP A 12 3.33 14.22 3.86
C ASP A 12 2.34 13.06 4.05
N ALA A 13 2.80 11.92 4.56
CA ALA A 13 1.97 10.74 4.75
C ALA A 13 2.46 9.87 5.91
N ILE A 14 1.55 9.02 6.41
CA ILE A 14 1.82 8.08 7.49
C ILE A 14 1.18 6.72 7.20
N THR A 15 1.86 5.64 7.60
CA THR A 15 1.27 4.29 7.63
C THR A 15 0.49 4.04 8.92
N LEU A 16 -0.76 3.57 8.82
CA LEU A 16 -1.67 3.37 9.96
C LEU A 16 -2.18 1.92 10.01
N ASN A 17 -2.36 1.39 11.22
CA ASN A 17 -2.97 0.08 11.43
C ASN A 17 -4.51 0.25 11.57
N PRO A 18 -5.33 -0.48 10.78
CA PRO A 18 -6.79 -0.34 10.82
C PRO A 18 -7.46 -0.92 12.08
N TYR A 19 -6.74 -1.67 12.91
CA TYR A 19 -7.32 -2.49 13.99
C TYR A 19 -8.16 -1.70 15.00
N LEU A 20 -7.76 -0.47 15.32
CA LEU A 20 -8.50 0.39 16.26
C LEU A 20 -9.77 1.02 15.67
N GLY A 21 -10.00 0.84 14.37
CA GLY A 21 -11.18 1.35 13.68
C GLY A 21 -11.14 2.84 13.33
N TYR A 22 -12.21 3.29 12.65
CA TYR A 22 -12.30 4.62 12.05
C TYR A 22 -12.12 5.75 13.07
N THR A 23 -12.85 5.71 14.19
CA THR A 23 -12.86 6.80 15.19
C THR A 23 -11.47 7.07 15.76
N ALA A 24 -10.66 6.01 15.97
CA ALA A 24 -9.30 6.16 16.46
C ALA A 24 -8.35 6.80 15.42
N LEU A 25 -8.63 6.58 14.13
CA LEU A 25 -7.82 7.12 13.03
C LEU A 25 -8.33 8.48 12.52
N LEU A 26 -9.53 8.89 12.93
CA LEU A 26 -10.17 10.14 12.48
C LEU A 26 -9.24 11.37 12.55
N PRO A 27 -8.46 11.59 13.63
CA PRO A 27 -7.54 12.73 13.69
C PRO A 27 -6.45 12.75 12.60
N PHE A 28 -6.10 11.59 12.04
CA PHE A 28 -5.20 11.50 10.88
C PHE A 28 -5.96 11.69 9.57
N LEU A 29 -7.12 11.05 9.43
CA LEU A 29 -7.93 11.10 8.22
C LEU A 29 -8.43 12.52 7.90
N GLU A 30 -8.70 13.34 8.93
CA GLU A 30 -9.15 14.72 8.79
C GLU A 30 -8.06 15.70 8.33
N ARG A 31 -6.78 15.28 8.28
CA ARG A 31 -5.68 16.03 7.67
C ARG A 31 -5.75 15.87 6.15
N LYS A 32 -6.64 16.65 5.50
CA LYS A 32 -7.01 16.51 4.09
C LYS A 32 -5.83 16.63 3.13
N GLU A 33 -4.82 17.39 3.52
CA GLU A 33 -3.57 17.62 2.79
C GLU A 33 -2.50 16.54 3.01
N LYS A 34 -2.76 15.56 3.88
CA LYS A 34 -1.82 14.51 4.27
C LYS A 34 -2.34 13.12 3.89
N GLY A 35 -1.43 12.23 3.51
CA GLY A 35 -1.73 10.86 3.11
C GLY A 35 -1.85 9.88 4.28
N CYS A 36 -2.88 9.04 4.26
CA CYS A 36 -3.09 7.96 5.22
C CYS A 36 -2.95 6.59 4.51
N ILE A 37 -1.86 5.88 4.78
CA ILE A 37 -1.55 4.60 4.13
C ILE A 37 -1.94 3.45 5.07
N ILE A 38 -3.11 2.86 4.86
CA ILE A 38 -3.69 1.88 5.78
C ILE A 38 -3.17 0.47 5.48
N LEU A 39 -2.71 -0.24 6.52
CA LEU A 39 -2.31 -1.64 6.39
C LEU A 39 -3.51 -2.50 5.96
N CYS A 40 -3.40 -3.20 4.82
CA CYS A 40 -4.47 -4.06 4.30
C CYS A 40 -4.02 -5.53 4.25
N ARG A 41 -3.05 -5.85 3.38
CA ARG A 41 -2.47 -7.19 3.25
C ARG A 41 -0.95 -7.08 3.22
N THR A 42 -0.27 -7.40 4.31
CA THR A 42 1.20 -7.23 4.40
C THR A 42 1.96 -8.43 3.85
N SER A 43 3.25 -8.26 3.52
CA SER A 43 4.08 -9.27 2.86
C SER A 43 4.80 -10.25 3.81
N ASN A 44 4.69 -10.07 5.12
CA ASN A 44 5.35 -10.92 6.11
C ASN A 44 4.65 -12.29 6.26
N VAL A 45 5.40 -13.30 6.70
CA VAL A 45 4.90 -14.69 6.87
C VAL A 45 3.69 -14.77 7.80
N GLY A 46 3.72 -14.11 8.97
CA GLY A 46 2.62 -14.11 9.94
C GLY A 46 1.40 -13.29 9.53
N ALA A 47 1.37 -12.74 8.32
CA ALA A 47 0.25 -11.91 7.89
C ALA A 47 -1.04 -12.73 7.71
N ASP A 48 -0.92 -14.03 7.44
CA ASP A 48 -2.05 -14.96 7.32
C ASP A 48 -2.76 -15.21 8.66
N GLU A 49 -2.09 -15.01 9.81
CA GLU A 49 -2.64 -15.31 11.15
C GLU A 49 -3.94 -14.54 11.44
N PHE A 50 -4.02 -13.29 10.98
CA PHE A 50 -5.22 -12.46 11.14
C PHE A 50 -5.84 -12.05 9.81
N GLN A 51 -5.03 -11.69 8.82
CA GLN A 51 -5.55 -11.00 7.63
C GLN A 51 -6.37 -11.93 6.74
N ASN A 52 -6.10 -13.25 6.77
CA ASN A 52 -6.86 -14.25 6.03
C ASN A 52 -7.98 -14.92 6.83
N LEU A 53 -8.23 -14.50 8.09
CA LEU A 53 -9.39 -14.98 8.83
C LEU A 53 -10.65 -14.67 8.04
N ILE A 54 -11.50 -15.68 7.88
CA ILE A 54 -12.76 -15.55 7.16
C ILE A 54 -13.79 -14.89 8.07
N VAL A 55 -14.31 -13.77 7.63
CA VAL A 55 -15.43 -13.04 8.23
C VAL A 55 -16.51 -13.03 7.16
N GLU A 56 -17.73 -13.50 7.46
CA GLU A 56 -18.87 -13.59 6.52
C GLU A 56 -18.44 -13.93 5.06
N ASP A 57 -17.79 -15.09 4.90
CA ASP A 57 -17.37 -15.70 3.64
C ASP A 57 -16.20 -15.08 2.88
N ARG A 58 -15.50 -14.09 3.47
CA ARG A 58 -14.31 -13.51 2.83
C ARG A 58 -13.21 -13.12 3.83
N PRO A 59 -11.94 -13.04 3.39
CA PRO A 59 -10.85 -12.76 4.31
C PRO A 59 -10.91 -11.33 4.87
N LEU A 60 -10.46 -11.16 6.11
CA LEU A 60 -10.48 -9.90 6.85
C LEU A 60 -9.87 -8.72 6.06
N TRP A 61 -8.79 -8.95 5.30
CA TRP A 61 -8.19 -7.89 4.48
C TRP A 61 -9.15 -7.31 3.43
N GLN A 62 -10.13 -8.07 2.92
CA GLN A 62 -11.14 -7.54 1.99
C GLN A 62 -12.08 -6.55 2.70
N TYR A 63 -12.45 -6.82 3.95
CA TYR A 63 -13.22 -5.87 4.76
C TYR A 63 -12.44 -4.59 5.00
N VAL A 64 -11.14 -4.70 5.30
CA VAL A 64 -10.28 -3.52 5.45
C VAL A 64 -10.28 -2.72 4.15
N ALA A 65 -10.03 -3.36 3.01
CA ALA A 65 -9.98 -2.69 1.71
C ALA A 65 -11.28 -1.94 1.41
N GLU A 66 -12.43 -2.58 1.62
CA GLU A 66 -13.74 -1.95 1.40
C GLU A 66 -14.06 -0.84 2.41
N ARG A 67 -13.74 -1.03 3.68
CA ARG A 67 -13.99 -0.02 4.71
C ARG A 67 -13.20 1.24 4.43
N VAL A 68 -11.92 1.09 4.07
CA VAL A 68 -11.09 2.23 3.73
C VAL A 68 -11.60 2.92 2.47
N SER A 69 -11.81 2.17 1.38
CA SER A 69 -12.16 2.77 0.08
C SER A 69 -13.55 3.42 0.06
N LYS A 70 -14.54 2.81 0.72
CA LYS A 70 -15.94 3.27 0.68
C LYS A 70 -16.33 4.20 1.83
N HIS A 71 -15.69 4.09 2.99
CA HIS A 71 -16.14 4.78 4.20
C HIS A 71 -15.11 5.72 4.82
N TRP A 72 -13.82 5.37 4.80
CA TRP A 72 -12.79 6.18 5.47
C TRP A 72 -12.21 7.25 4.54
N ASN A 73 -12.15 6.97 3.24
CA ASN A 73 -11.52 7.82 2.23
C ASN A 73 -12.38 9.04 1.80
N GLN A 74 -12.97 9.76 2.76
CA GLN A 74 -13.87 10.88 2.48
C GLN A 74 -13.19 12.06 1.80
N TYR A 75 -11.88 12.22 2.02
CA TYR A 75 -11.08 13.33 1.48
C TYR A 75 -10.13 12.89 0.36
N HIS A 76 -10.28 11.67 -0.17
CA HIS A 76 -9.41 11.11 -1.20
C HIS A 76 -7.92 11.09 -0.82
N ASN A 77 -7.62 10.97 0.47
CA ASN A 77 -6.27 10.99 1.03
C ASN A 77 -5.83 9.62 1.60
N CYS A 78 -6.60 8.55 1.37
CA CYS A 78 -6.24 7.20 1.78
C CYS A 78 -5.52 6.41 0.68
N MET A 79 -4.65 5.51 1.12
CA MET A 79 -4.00 4.48 0.32
C MET A 79 -4.04 3.15 1.09
N LEU A 80 -3.79 2.03 0.41
CA LEU A 80 -3.61 0.73 1.08
C LEU A 80 -2.19 0.20 0.95
N VAL A 81 -1.71 -0.48 1.99
CA VAL A 81 -0.50 -1.31 1.91
C VAL A 81 -0.88 -2.73 1.49
N VAL A 82 -0.36 -3.18 0.34
CA VAL A 82 -0.53 -4.54 -0.17
C VAL A 82 0.83 -5.11 -0.57
N GLY A 83 1.22 -6.24 0.01
CA GLY A 83 2.51 -6.88 -0.23
C GLY A 83 2.67 -7.40 -1.67
N ALA A 84 3.88 -7.27 -2.21
CA ALA A 84 4.23 -7.73 -3.56
C ALA A 84 4.20 -9.26 -3.75
N THR A 85 4.19 -10.03 -2.66
CA THR A 85 4.36 -11.49 -2.69
C THR A 85 3.10 -12.27 -3.11
N GLN A 86 1.94 -11.63 -3.20
CA GLN A 86 0.68 -12.27 -3.61
C GLN A 86 -0.05 -11.46 -4.69
N PRO A 87 0.32 -11.59 -5.98
CA PRO A 87 -0.29 -10.83 -7.07
C PRO A 87 -1.81 -11.03 -7.21
N SER A 88 -2.32 -12.22 -6.88
CA SER A 88 -3.77 -12.51 -6.89
C SER A 88 -4.54 -11.69 -5.86
N VAL A 89 -3.95 -11.43 -4.69
CA VAL A 89 -4.54 -10.55 -3.68
C VAL A 89 -4.47 -9.10 -4.14
N LEU A 90 -3.34 -8.67 -4.72
CA LEU A 90 -3.22 -7.33 -5.27
C LEU A 90 -4.29 -7.03 -6.33
N LYS A 91 -4.57 -7.99 -7.22
CA LYS A 91 -5.65 -7.88 -8.22
C LYS A 91 -7.02 -7.68 -7.58
N GLN A 92 -7.32 -8.47 -6.54
CA GLN A 92 -8.59 -8.37 -5.81
C GLN A 92 -8.71 -7.03 -5.09
N VAL A 93 -7.63 -6.57 -4.44
CA VAL A 93 -7.62 -5.25 -3.80
C VAL A 93 -7.83 -4.15 -4.84
N ARG A 94 -7.13 -4.18 -5.99
CA ARG A 94 -7.33 -3.21 -7.08
C ARG A 94 -8.80 -3.18 -7.54
N HIS A 95 -9.45 -4.34 -7.69
CA HIS A 95 -10.87 -4.41 -8.02
C HIS A 95 -11.77 -3.74 -6.96
N ILE A 96 -11.45 -3.92 -5.67
CA ILE A 96 -12.21 -3.33 -4.55
C ILE A 96 -12.03 -1.81 -4.47
N VAL A 97 -10.82 -1.31 -4.72
CA VAL A 97 -10.46 0.10 -4.44
C VAL A 97 -10.52 1.02 -5.64
N GLY A 98 -10.75 0.50 -6.85
CA GLY A 98 -10.79 1.30 -8.07
C GLY A 98 -9.45 1.97 -8.33
N ASP A 99 -9.42 3.30 -8.48
CA ASP A 99 -8.19 4.08 -8.74
C ASP A 99 -7.47 4.56 -7.47
N MET A 100 -7.93 4.18 -6.27
CA MET A 100 -7.27 4.56 -5.02
C MET A 100 -5.81 4.04 -5.00
N PRO A 101 -4.80 4.85 -4.61
CA PRO A 101 -3.43 4.41 -4.70
C PRO A 101 -3.07 3.27 -3.72
N ILE A 102 -2.14 2.41 -4.13
CA ILE A 102 -1.67 1.27 -3.35
C ILE A 102 -0.16 1.39 -3.14
N LEU A 103 0.30 1.33 -1.89
CA LEU A 103 1.71 1.16 -1.54
C LEU A 103 2.05 -0.33 -1.55
N VAL A 104 3.02 -0.71 -2.39
CA VAL A 104 3.45 -2.09 -2.59
C VAL A 104 4.88 -2.29 -2.10
N PRO A 105 5.08 -2.72 -0.84
CA PRO A 105 6.38 -3.14 -0.35
C PRO A 105 6.72 -4.57 -0.77
N GLY A 106 8.02 -4.88 -0.83
CA GLY A 106 8.52 -6.25 -0.97
C GLY A 106 9.05 -6.64 -2.34
N ILE A 107 9.21 -5.68 -3.26
CA ILE A 107 9.97 -5.91 -4.50
C ILE A 107 11.46 -6.09 -4.16
N GLY A 108 12.11 -7.07 -4.80
CA GLY A 108 13.51 -7.42 -4.58
C GLY A 108 13.71 -8.36 -3.38
N ALA A 109 14.04 -7.83 -2.21
CA ALA A 109 14.50 -8.64 -1.06
C ALA A 109 13.47 -9.64 -0.50
N GLN A 110 12.19 -9.48 -0.79
CA GLN A 110 11.12 -10.41 -0.39
C GLN A 110 10.59 -11.24 -1.57
N GLY A 111 11.26 -11.18 -2.73
CA GLY A 111 10.93 -12.01 -3.89
C GLY A 111 9.67 -11.61 -4.65
N GLY A 112 9.16 -10.38 -4.47
CA GLY A 112 8.02 -9.90 -5.25
C GLY A 112 8.33 -9.80 -6.75
N ASP A 113 7.47 -10.38 -7.58
CA ASP A 113 7.53 -10.28 -9.03
C ASP A 113 7.01 -8.92 -9.49
N LEU A 114 7.92 -8.08 -10.00
CA LEU A 114 7.62 -6.73 -10.48
C LEU A 114 6.58 -6.72 -11.61
N ALA A 115 6.70 -7.64 -12.57
CA ALA A 115 5.78 -7.72 -13.70
C ALA A 115 4.38 -8.11 -13.24
N ALA A 116 4.29 -9.12 -12.37
CA ALA A 116 3.01 -9.52 -11.79
C ALA A 116 2.39 -8.40 -10.93
N VAL A 117 3.19 -7.66 -10.16
CA VAL A 117 2.72 -6.50 -9.39
C VAL A 117 2.16 -5.42 -10.31
N LEU A 118 2.85 -5.08 -11.40
CA LEU A 118 2.39 -4.06 -12.36
C LEU A 118 1.09 -4.51 -13.04
N LEU A 119 1.05 -5.74 -13.55
CA LEU A 119 -0.13 -6.28 -14.24
C LEU A 119 -1.38 -6.35 -13.36
N ASN A 120 -1.23 -6.60 -12.05
CA ASN A 120 -2.35 -6.77 -11.13
C ASN A 120 -2.66 -5.52 -10.30
N GLY A 121 -1.71 -4.58 -10.21
CA GLY A 121 -1.77 -3.44 -9.30
C GLY A 121 -2.06 -2.11 -9.96
N LEU A 122 -1.76 -1.91 -11.25
CA LEU A 122 -1.97 -0.62 -11.92
C LEU A 122 -3.47 -0.24 -11.96
N ASP A 123 -3.74 1.07 -11.87
CA ASP A 123 -5.09 1.64 -11.95
C ASP A 123 -5.59 1.78 -13.41
N SER A 124 -6.79 2.34 -13.60
CA SER A 124 -7.40 2.53 -14.93
C SER A 124 -6.56 3.38 -15.90
N GLN A 125 -5.63 4.17 -15.38
CA GLN A 125 -4.75 5.08 -16.11
C GLN A 125 -3.30 4.58 -16.13
N LYS A 126 -3.07 3.29 -15.80
CA LYS A 126 -1.74 2.69 -15.68
C LYS A 126 -0.82 3.39 -14.68
N ARG A 127 -1.38 3.86 -13.57
CA ARG A 127 -0.69 4.49 -12.43
C ARG A 127 -1.16 3.85 -11.12
N GLY A 128 -1.28 4.63 -10.05
CA GLY A 128 -1.99 4.22 -8.83
C GLY A 128 -1.24 3.23 -7.94
N ILE A 129 0.04 2.98 -8.20
CA ILE A 129 0.90 2.18 -7.34
C ILE A 129 2.17 2.93 -6.96
N ILE A 130 2.58 2.77 -5.70
CA ILE A 130 3.88 3.20 -5.20
C ILE A 130 4.65 1.94 -4.84
N ILE A 131 5.71 1.63 -5.58
CA ILE A 131 6.56 0.48 -5.29
C ILE A 131 7.63 0.92 -4.29
N ASN A 132 7.67 0.28 -3.12
CA ASN A 132 8.70 0.52 -2.12
C ASN A 132 9.82 -0.52 -2.23
N ALA A 133 11.02 -0.05 -2.57
CA ALA A 133 12.24 -0.84 -2.67
C ALA A 133 13.32 -0.23 -1.76
N SER A 134 13.54 -0.84 -0.59
CA SER A 134 14.53 -0.35 0.38
C SER A 134 15.86 -1.08 0.24
N ARG A 135 15.98 -2.29 0.82
CA ARG A 135 17.25 -3.04 0.92
C ARG A 135 17.89 -3.37 -0.43
N SER A 136 17.09 -3.61 -1.46
CA SER A 136 17.59 -3.87 -2.82
C SER A 136 18.28 -2.66 -3.45
N ILE A 137 18.00 -1.45 -2.96
CA ILE A 137 18.62 -0.20 -3.42
C ILE A 137 19.80 0.16 -2.50
N ILE A 138 19.55 0.30 -1.20
CA ILE A 138 20.54 0.88 -0.27
C ILE A 138 21.75 -0.02 0.02
N PHE A 139 21.63 -1.32 -0.25
CA PHE A 139 22.74 -2.28 -0.12
C PHE A 139 23.33 -2.72 -1.46
N SER A 140 22.91 -2.09 -2.57
CA SER A 140 23.56 -2.32 -3.86
C SER A 140 24.90 -1.59 -3.95
N GLU A 141 25.81 -2.08 -4.80
CA GLU A 141 27.10 -1.42 -5.04
C GLU A 141 26.94 0.00 -5.60
N ASN A 142 25.86 0.24 -6.36
CA ASN A 142 25.53 1.54 -6.92
C ASN A 142 24.02 1.85 -6.79
N PRO A 143 23.59 2.43 -5.65
CA PRO A 143 22.17 2.71 -5.37
C PRO A 143 21.49 3.60 -6.42
N ALA A 144 22.21 4.60 -6.96
CA ALA A 144 21.67 5.50 -7.97
C ALA A 144 21.35 4.74 -9.27
N HIS A 145 22.28 3.90 -9.73
CA HIS A 145 22.07 3.06 -10.90
C HIS A 145 20.94 2.05 -10.67
N GLN A 146 20.91 1.38 -9.51
CA GLN A 146 19.88 0.40 -9.20
C GLN A 146 18.48 1.02 -9.16
N ALA A 147 18.34 2.25 -8.66
CA ALA A 147 17.09 2.99 -8.68
C ALA A 147 16.65 3.34 -10.12
N GLN A 148 17.58 3.74 -10.99
CA GLN A 148 17.30 4.01 -12.41
C GLN A 148 16.84 2.76 -13.16
N VAL A 149 17.49 1.61 -12.94
CA VAL A 149 17.08 0.32 -13.53
C VAL A 149 15.64 -0.02 -13.13
N LEU A 150 15.31 0.06 -11.83
CA LEU A 150 13.96 -0.21 -11.35
C LEU A 150 12.93 0.75 -11.95
N GLN A 151 13.27 2.04 -12.05
CA GLN A 151 12.40 3.04 -12.69
C GLN A 151 12.12 2.69 -14.15
N GLN A 152 13.14 2.32 -14.93
CA GLN A 152 12.99 1.93 -16.33
C GLN A 152 12.11 0.68 -16.48
N GLN A 153 12.33 -0.33 -15.63
CA GLN A 153 11.51 -1.54 -15.61
C GLN A 153 10.04 -1.24 -15.32
N ILE A 154 9.74 -0.32 -14.38
CA ILE A 154 8.38 0.11 -14.08
C ILE A 154 7.76 0.84 -15.27
N ASN A 155 8.50 1.77 -15.88
CA ASN A 155 8.00 2.59 -16.98
C ASN A 155 7.73 1.79 -18.26
N ALA A 156 8.37 0.63 -18.46
CA ALA A 156 8.08 -0.26 -19.58
C ALA A 156 6.63 -0.81 -19.58
N TYR A 157 5.91 -0.72 -18.46
CA TYR A 157 4.51 -1.19 -18.32
C TYR A 157 3.47 -0.05 -18.40
N ARG A 158 3.91 1.21 -18.54
CA ARG A 158 3.04 2.40 -18.56
C ARG A 158 2.75 2.82 -20.01
#